data_AF-P18018-F1
#
_entry.id   AF-P18018-F1
#
_cell.length_a   1.000
_cell.length_b   1.000
_cell.length_c   1.000
_cell.angle_alpha   90.00
_cell.angle_beta   90.00
_cell.angle_gamma   90.00
#
_symmetry.space_group_name_H-M   'P 1'
#
loop_
_entity.id
_entity.type
_entity.pdbx_description
1 polymer ?
#
loop_
_entity_poly.entity_id
_entity_poly.type
_entity_poly.pdbx_seq_one_letter_code
_entity_poly.pdbx_strand_id
1 'polypeptide(L)' 'MKNIDSIKLRIFSSICFAIAGILGLVDKNYLLGGAFILMLVSNIILIISEKKKLK' A
#
# COMPACT_ATOMS: atom_id res chain seq x y z
N MET A 1 -10.91 -5.08 19.18
CA MET A 1 -10.49 -5.93 18.04
C MET A 1 -10.07 -5.15 16.78
N LYS A 2 -10.55 -3.91 16.54
CA LYS A 2 -10.48 -3.21 15.25
C LYS A 2 -9.09 -2.85 14.65
N ASN A 3 -8.06 -2.56 15.46
CA ASN A 3 -6.79 -2.02 14.92
C ASN A 3 -5.84 -3.09 14.34
N ILE A 4 -5.82 -4.29 14.92
CA ILE A 4 -4.89 -5.35 14.48
C ILE A 4 -5.27 -5.83 13.07
N ASP A 5 -6.57 -6.03 12.83
CA ASP A 5 -7.08 -6.44 11.53
C ASP A 5 -6.87 -5.34 10.47
N SER A 6 -6.99 -4.07 10.87
CA SER A 6 -6.74 -2.92 9.97
C SER A 6 -5.29 -2.88 9.48
N ILE A 7 -4.30 -3.09 10.37
CA ILE A 7 -2.88 -3.10 10.00
C ILE A 7 -2.58 -4.30 9.10
N LYS A 8 -3.10 -5.50 9.42
CA LYS A 8 -2.91 -6.70 8.58
C LYS A 8 -3.48 -6.50 7.18
N LEU A 9 -4.69 -5.94 7.08
CA LEU A 9 -5.33 -5.63 5.81
C LEU A 9 -4.52 -4.61 4.99
N ARG A 10 -3.96 -3.60 5.66
CA ARG A 10 -3.09 -2.60 5.01
C ARG A 10 -1.80 -3.21 4.48
N ILE A 11 -1.17 -4.12 5.22
CA ILE A 11 0.01 -4.86 4.75
C ILE A 11 -0.34 -5.68 3.50
N PHE A 12 -1.45 -6.41 3.53
CA PHE A 12 -1.91 -7.18 2.37
C PHE A 12 -2.20 -6.28 1.16
N SER A 13 -2.88 -5.16 1.38
CA SER A 13 -3.16 -4.17 0.33
C SER A 13 -1.89 -3.56 -0.23
N SER A 14 -0.89 -3.30 0.61
CA SER A 14 0.43 -2.82 0.21
C SER A 14 1.13 -3.81 -0.74
N ILE A 15 1.08 -5.11 -0.45
CA ILE A 15 1.65 -6.15 -1.32
C ILE A 15 0.92 -6.17 -2.66
N CYS A 16 -0.41 -6.08 -2.65
CA CYS A 16 -1.22 -6.01 -3.87
C CYS A 16 -0.86 -4.78 -4.72
N PHE A 17 -0.72 -3.60 -4.11
CA PHE A 17 -0.31 -2.39 -4.81
C PHE A 17 1.11 -2.45 -5.36
N ALA A 18 2.03 -3.12 -4.68
CA ALA A 18 3.38 -3.35 -5.21
C ALA A 18 3.33 -4.20 -6.49
N ILE A 19 2.58 -5.32 -6.47
CA ILE A 19 2.44 -6.21 -7.63
C ILE A 19 1.74 -5.48 -8.79
N ALA A 20 0.61 -4.81 -8.52
CA ALA A 20 -0.14 -4.07 -9.53
C ALA A 20 0.67 -2.89 -10.09
N GLY A 21 1.46 -2.22 -9.25
CA GLY A 21 2.40 -1.19 -9.67
C GLY A 21 3.43 -1.72 -10.64
N ILE A 22 4.10 -2.84 -10.30
CA ILE A 22 5.08 -3.49 -11.17
C ILE A 22 4.45 -3.94 -12.49
N LEU A 23 3.29 -4.60 -12.44
CA LEU A 23 2.55 -5.01 -13.65
C LEU A 23 2.19 -3.80 -14.51
N GLY A 24 1.70 -2.72 -13.92
CA GLY A 24 1.39 -1.48 -14.63
C GLY A 24 2.61 -0.86 -15.31
N LEU A 25 3.80 -0.92 -14.71
CA LEU A 25 5.03 -0.48 -15.35
C LEU A 25 5.45 -1.41 -16.51
N VAL A 26 5.33 -2.72 -16.32
CA VAL A 26 5.68 -3.72 -17.34
C VAL A 26 4.76 -3.61 -18.56
N ASP A 27 3.47 -3.42 -18.35
CA ASP A 27 2.47 -3.25 -19.42
C ASP A 27 2.51 -1.86 -20.08
N LYS A 28 3.49 -1.01 -19.77
CA LYS A 28 3.60 0.40 -20.22
C LYS A 28 2.40 1.27 -19.83
N ASN A 29 1.55 0.80 -18.93
CA ASN A 29 0.47 1.55 -18.31
C ASN A 29 1.03 2.41 -17.17
N TYR A 30 1.97 3.30 -17.49
CA TYR A 30 2.72 4.10 -16.51
C TYR A 30 1.83 4.94 -15.59
N LEU A 31 0.68 5.42 -16.09
CA LEU A 31 -0.29 6.15 -15.27
C LEU A 31 -0.88 5.26 -14.17
N LEU A 32 -1.29 4.04 -14.54
CA LEU A 32 -1.88 3.10 -13.61
C LEU A 32 -0.83 2.56 -12.64
N GLY A 33 0.34 2.19 -13.16
CA GLY A 33 1.49 1.77 -12.35
C GLY A 33 1.91 2.87 -11.36
N GLY A 34 2.04 4.11 -11.82
CA GLY A 34 2.36 5.27 -10.99
C GLY A 34 1.32 5.53 -9.91
N ALA A 35 0.02 5.42 -10.23
CA ALA A 35 -1.06 5.54 -9.25
C ALA A 35 -0.97 4.45 -8.17
N PHE A 36 -0.65 3.20 -8.54
CA PHE A 36 -0.44 2.13 -7.57
C PHE A 36 0.79 2.34 -6.70
N ILE A 37 1.89 2.85 -7.25
CA ILE A 37 3.08 3.22 -6.46
C ILE A 37 2.75 4.36 -5.49
N LEU A 38 1.98 5.37 -5.90
CA LEU A 38 1.52 6.44 -4.99
C LEU A 38 0.64 5.89 -3.86
N MET A 39 -0.27 4.97 -4.17
CA MET A 39 -1.08 4.28 -3.16
C MET A 39 -0.22 3.41 -2.23
N LEU A 40 0.81 2.75 -2.76
CA LEU A 40 1.76 1.97 -1.97
C LEU A 40 2.46 2.85 -0.92
N VAL A 41 3.01 3.98 -1.35
CA VAL A 41 3.68 4.94 -0.44
C VAL A 41 2.70 5.46 0.61
N SER A 42 1.48 5.81 0.20
CA SER A 42 0.43 6.29 1.10
C SER A 42 0.07 5.26 2.17
N ASN A 43 -0.03 3.97 1.79
CA ASN A 43 -0.30 2.89 2.73
C ASN A 43 0.85 2.66 3.70
N ILE A 44 2.10 2.74 3.24
CA ILE A 44 3.28 2.62 4.11
C ILE A 44 3.29 3.75 5.16
N ILE A 45 3.06 5.00 4.75
CA ILE A 45 2.98 6.15 5.67
C ILE A 45 1.88 5.93 6.72
N LEU A 46 0.71 5.47 6.28
CA LEU A 46 -0.41 5.17 7.15
C LEU A 46 -0.11 4.06 8.17
N ILE A 47 0.56 2.97 7.75
CA ILE A 47 1.00 1.89 8.65
C ILE A 47 1.97 2.42 9.71
N ILE A 48 2.94 3.26 9.31
CA ILE A 48 3.89 3.89 10.24
C ILE A 48 3.15 4.79 11.23
N SER A 49 2.20 5.60 10.76
CA SER A 49 1.40 6.49 11.60
C SER A 49 0.53 5.72 12.60
N GLU A 50 -0.05 4.60 12.21
CA GLU A 50 -0.83 3.75 13.13
C GLU A 50 0.05 3.10 14.19
N LYS A 51 1.24 2.60 13.81
CA LYS A 51 2.21 2.09 14.78
C LYS A 51 2.65 3.18 15.77
N LYS A 52 2.79 4.43 15.32
CA LYS A 52 3.12 5.56 16.20
C LYS A 52 1.98 5.89 17.16
N LYS A 53 0.72 5.75 16.75
CA LYS A 53 -0.46 6.00 17.60
C LYS A 53 -0.70 4.88 18.63
N LEU A 54 -0.21 3.66 18.38
CA LEU A 54 -0.27 2.54 19.31
C LEU A 54 0.83 2.56 20.39
N LYS A 55 1.87 3.40 20.23
CA LYS A 55 2.95 3.58 21.20
C LYS A 55 2.68 4.79 22.07
#